data_AF-A0A8T4IFP4-F1
#
_entry.id   AF-A0A8T4IFP4-F1
#
_cell.length_a   1.000
_cell.length_b   1.000
_cell.length_c   1.000
_cell.angle_alpha   90.00
_cell.angle_beta   90.00
_cell.angle_gamma   90.00
#
_symmetry.space_group_name_H-M   'P 1'
#
loop_
_entity.id
_entity.type
_entity.pdbx_description
1 polymer ?
#
loop_
_entity_poly.entity_id
_entity_poly.type
_entity_poly.pdbx_seq_one_letter_code
_entity_poly.pdbx_strand_id
1 'polypeptide(L)'
;MVENPGEPLADDIGTITGITDAELAGQSFDEELLAHELSDVDALVAFNAKFDGPHMQRRFTGLRHPWICARLDYDWRAAGYEGRSQSALLTEFGLFYKAHRAAIDAWALAVLISMPAPDGRTIAAHLVDRGRALECRIAANAAPFSVKDDLKARHYRWNARERVWSIDVRQNDVGGEIEALKAIHPAIRPSLSDIDWFNRHAG
;
A
#
# COMPACT_ATOMS: atom_id res chain seq x y z
N MET A 1 -10.19 2.21 20.23
CA MET A 1 -9.06 2.42 21.16
C MET A 1 -8.31 3.68 20.72
N VAL A 2 -7.68 4.37 21.67
CA VAL A 2 -6.83 5.54 21.43
C VAL A 2 -5.58 5.40 22.31
N GLU A 3 -4.53 6.16 22.03
CA GLU A 3 -3.28 6.11 22.78
C GLU A 3 -2.76 7.52 23.04
N ASN A 4 -2.22 7.73 24.24
CA ASN A 4 -1.48 8.94 24.58
C ASN A 4 -0.11 8.94 23.89
N PRO A 5 0.19 9.88 22.98
CA PRO A 5 1.49 9.95 22.33
C PRO A 5 2.61 10.44 23.27
N GLY A 6 2.28 10.95 24.48
CA GLY A 6 3.25 11.47 25.44
C GLY A 6 3.75 12.88 25.13
N GLU A 7 3.24 13.49 24.06
CA GLU A 7 3.48 14.86 23.64
C GLU A 7 2.14 15.52 23.23
N PRO A 8 2.04 16.86 23.23
CA PRO A 8 0.83 17.53 22.76
C PRO A 8 0.51 17.19 21.32
N LEU A 9 -0.77 16.98 21.01
CA LEU A 9 -1.23 16.84 19.63
C LEU A 9 -0.89 18.10 18.82
N ALA A 10 -0.45 17.90 17.58
CA ALA A 10 -0.35 19.00 16.63
C ALA A 10 -1.75 19.58 16.34
N ASP A 11 -1.84 20.91 16.23
CA ASP A 11 -3.11 21.64 16.08
C ASP A 11 -3.95 21.16 14.89
N ASP A 12 -3.28 20.77 13.80
CA ASP A 12 -3.91 20.25 12.59
C ASP A 12 -4.53 18.86 12.80
N ILE A 13 -3.89 17.98 13.58
CA ILE A 13 -4.42 16.66 13.94
C ILE A 13 -5.70 16.79 14.76
N GLY A 14 -5.73 17.67 15.76
CA GLY A 14 -6.93 17.93 16.55
C GLY A 14 -8.09 18.44 15.68
N THR A 15 -7.79 19.34 14.73
CA THR A 15 -8.77 19.87 13.79
C THR A 15 -9.33 18.80 12.85
N ILE A 16 -8.47 17.92 12.34
CA ILE A 16 -8.84 16.87 11.37
C ILE A 16 -9.62 15.74 12.06
N THR A 17 -9.12 15.25 13.20
CA THR A 17 -9.65 14.06 13.86
C THR A 17 -10.73 14.37 14.91
N GLY A 18 -10.79 15.61 15.38
CA GLY A 18 -11.61 16.01 16.51
C GLY A 18 -11.21 15.32 17.82
N ILE A 19 -9.98 14.82 17.92
CA ILE A 19 -9.41 14.24 19.15
C ILE A 19 -8.65 15.33 19.90
N THR A 20 -8.80 15.35 21.23
CA THR A 20 -8.11 16.29 22.13
C THR A 20 -7.07 15.60 23.00
N ASP A 21 -6.07 16.34 23.48
CA ASP A 21 -5.09 15.81 24.45
C ASP A 21 -5.76 15.24 25.70
N ALA A 22 -6.87 15.84 26.14
CA ALA A 22 -7.64 15.38 27.29
C ALA A 22 -8.29 14.00 27.07
N GLU A 23 -8.73 13.68 25.85
CA GLU A 23 -9.26 12.35 25.51
C GLU A 23 -8.16 11.29 25.43
N LEU A 24 -6.93 11.70 25.10
CA LEU A 24 -5.78 10.81 25.00
C LEU A 24 -5.08 10.59 26.35
N ALA A 25 -5.21 11.51 27.31
CA ALA A 25 -4.52 11.46 28.58
C ALA A 25 -4.71 10.11 29.31
N GLY A 26 -3.60 9.42 29.56
CA GLY A 26 -3.56 8.12 30.25
C GLY A 26 -4.07 6.93 29.43
N GLN A 27 -4.47 7.13 28.17
CA GLN A 27 -4.88 6.04 27.29
C GLN A 27 -3.67 5.29 26.75
N SER A 28 -3.82 3.97 26.63
CA SER A 28 -2.82 3.10 26.02
C SER A 28 -3.54 1.99 25.27
N PHE A 29 -2.86 1.43 24.26
CA PHE A 29 -3.35 0.24 23.60
C PHE A 29 -3.20 -0.99 24.49
N ASP A 30 -4.22 -1.83 24.52
CA ASP A 30 -4.14 -3.18 25.08
C ASP A 30 -3.37 -4.06 24.09
N GLU A 31 -2.07 -4.21 24.32
CA GLU A 31 -1.18 -4.95 23.44
C GLU A 31 -1.43 -6.46 23.48
N GLU A 32 -1.90 -6.99 24.62
CA GLU A 32 -2.25 -8.41 24.75
C GLU A 32 -3.49 -8.74 23.92
N LEU A 33 -4.52 -7.89 24.01
CA LEU A 33 -5.70 -8.01 23.16
C LEU A 33 -5.32 -7.87 21.68
N LEU A 34 -4.52 -6.87 21.31
CA LEU A 34 -4.08 -6.71 19.91
C LEU A 34 -3.31 -7.93 19.41
N ALA A 35 -2.40 -8.48 20.20
CA ALA A 35 -1.67 -9.69 19.83
C ALA A 35 -2.60 -10.90 19.66
N HIS A 36 -3.61 -11.03 20.54
CA HIS A 36 -4.62 -12.08 20.45
C HIS A 36 -5.45 -11.96 19.16
N GLU A 37 -6.02 -10.78 18.91
CA GLU A 37 -6.87 -10.52 17.73
C GLU A 37 -6.10 -10.69 16.41
N LEU A 38 -4.80 -10.42 16.41
CA LEU A 38 -3.95 -10.55 15.22
C LEU A 38 -3.36 -11.96 15.03
N SER A 39 -3.56 -12.88 15.98
CA SER A 39 -2.88 -14.18 15.97
C SER A 39 -3.26 -15.10 14.82
N ASP A 40 -4.50 -14.98 14.31
CA ASP A 40 -5.04 -15.77 13.18
C ASP A 40 -5.31 -14.89 11.93
N VAL A 41 -4.69 -13.71 11.88
CA VAL A 41 -4.83 -12.79 10.74
C VAL A 41 -3.76 -13.09 9.70
N ASP A 42 -4.17 -13.40 8.48
CA ASP A 42 -3.27 -13.63 7.34
C ASP A 42 -2.59 -12.33 6.85
N ALA A 43 -3.34 -11.22 6.80
CA ALA A 43 -2.90 -9.94 6.24
C ALA A 43 -3.69 -8.77 6.82
N LEU A 44 -3.06 -7.60 6.85
CA LEU A 44 -3.69 -6.35 7.23
C LEU A 44 -4.07 -5.54 5.99
N VAL A 45 -5.24 -4.90 6.04
CA VAL A 45 -5.73 -4.05 4.95
C VAL A 45 -5.83 -2.61 5.45
N ALA A 46 -5.21 -1.70 4.70
CA ALA A 46 -5.40 -0.26 4.87
C ALA A 46 -5.74 0.37 3.53
N PHE A 47 -6.43 1.51 3.56
CA PHE A 47 -6.65 2.25 2.32
C PHE A 47 -5.31 2.71 1.74
N ASN A 48 -4.39 3.17 2.59
CA ASN A 48 -3.04 3.59 2.19
C ASN A 48 -1.97 2.93 3.07
N ALA A 49 -1.68 1.65 2.82
CA ALA A 49 -0.75 0.85 3.64
C ALA A 49 0.65 1.45 3.83
N LYS A 50 1.13 2.28 2.88
CA LYS A 50 2.41 3.01 3.03
C LYS A 50 2.41 4.03 4.16
N PHE A 51 1.24 4.45 4.60
CA PHE A 51 1.08 5.27 5.79
C PHE A 51 0.95 4.36 7.02
N ASP A 52 -0.11 3.55 7.11
CA ASP A 52 -0.43 2.79 8.33
C ASP A 52 0.64 1.74 8.71
N GLY A 53 1.18 1.03 7.71
CA GLY A 53 2.12 -0.08 7.91
C GLY A 53 3.38 0.32 8.68
N PRO A 54 4.17 1.29 8.19
CA PRO A 54 5.36 1.76 8.91
C PRO A 54 5.05 2.33 10.30
N HIS A 55 3.92 3.00 10.50
CA HIS A 55 3.53 3.51 11.82
C HIS A 55 3.27 2.35 12.80
N MET A 56 2.52 1.34 12.36
CA MET A 56 2.20 0.19 13.18
C MET A 56 3.41 -0.69 13.48
N GLN A 57 4.27 -0.93 12.50
CA GLN A 57 5.51 -1.69 12.73
C GLN A 57 6.48 -1.00 13.68
N ARG A 58 6.54 0.35 13.66
CA ARG A 58 7.35 1.11 14.63
C ARG A 58 6.79 1.03 16.05
N ARG A 59 5.46 1.11 16.21
CA ARG A 59 4.80 1.08 17.53
C ARG A 59 4.71 -0.34 18.12
N PHE A 60 4.42 -1.33 17.27
CA PHE A 60 4.26 -2.72 17.64
C PHE A 60 5.35 -3.56 16.95
N THR A 61 6.52 -3.61 17.57
CA THR A 61 7.71 -4.27 17.01
C THR A 61 7.56 -5.79 16.84
N GLY A 62 6.49 -6.40 17.37
CA GLY A 62 6.09 -7.79 17.12
C GLY A 62 5.22 -7.99 15.88
N LEU A 63 4.71 -6.92 15.26
CA LEU A 63 3.84 -7.02 14.09
C LEU A 63 4.64 -7.47 12.85
N ARG A 64 4.21 -8.56 12.22
CA ARG A 64 4.89 -9.18 11.07
C ARG A 64 3.98 -9.42 9.86
N HIS A 65 2.71 -9.01 9.98
CA HIS A 65 1.69 -9.26 8.98
C HIS A 65 2.02 -8.55 7.66
N PRO A 66 1.73 -9.19 6.52
CA PRO A 66 1.77 -8.55 5.22
C PRO A 66 0.67 -7.48 5.15
N TRP A 67 0.90 -6.46 4.32
CA TRP A 67 -0.04 -5.37 4.14
C TRP A 67 -0.61 -5.36 2.73
N ILE A 68 -1.91 -5.12 2.64
CA ILE A 68 -2.66 -4.90 1.41
C ILE A 68 -3.09 -3.43 1.37
N CYS A 69 -2.86 -2.78 0.24
CA CYS A 69 -3.14 -1.37 0.03
C CYS A 69 -4.36 -1.21 -0.89
N ALA A 70 -5.55 -0.95 -0.33
CA ALA A 70 -6.76 -0.87 -1.16
C ALA A 70 -6.70 0.24 -2.22
N ARG A 71 -5.93 1.31 -1.99
CA ARG A 71 -5.71 2.39 -2.96
C ARG A 71 -4.85 1.98 -4.16
N LEU A 72 -3.88 1.08 -3.99
CA LEU A 72 -2.87 0.76 -5.01
C LEU A 72 -2.99 -0.65 -5.58
N ASP A 73 -3.52 -1.60 -4.81
CA ASP A 73 -3.62 -3.01 -5.20
C ASP A 73 -4.90 -3.31 -6.01
N TYR A 74 -5.83 -2.35 -6.08
CA TYR A 74 -6.98 -2.42 -6.98
C TYR A 74 -6.87 -1.33 -8.04
N ASP A 75 -7.04 -1.70 -9.31
CA ASP A 75 -7.02 -0.74 -10.42
C ASP A 75 -8.38 -0.06 -10.57
N TRP A 76 -8.63 0.90 -9.68
CA TRP A 76 -9.85 1.70 -9.66
C TRP A 76 -10.15 2.35 -11.03
N ARG A 77 -9.11 2.79 -11.75
CA ARG A 77 -9.30 3.43 -13.05
C ARG A 77 -9.74 2.42 -14.11
N ALA A 78 -9.10 1.26 -14.17
CA ALA A 78 -9.52 0.20 -15.09
C ALA A 78 -10.93 -0.33 -14.76
N ALA A 79 -11.34 -0.27 -13.49
CA ALA A 79 -12.68 -0.60 -13.04
C ALA A 79 -13.73 0.52 -13.28
N GLY A 80 -13.34 1.65 -13.87
CA GLY A 80 -14.24 2.73 -14.28
C GLY A 80 -14.45 3.85 -13.27
N TYR A 81 -13.70 3.88 -12.16
CA TYR A 81 -13.81 4.93 -11.14
C TYR A 81 -12.87 6.10 -11.43
N GLU A 82 -13.37 7.34 -11.29
CA GLU A 82 -12.57 8.55 -11.46
C GLU A 82 -11.90 9.00 -10.14
N GLY A 83 -12.63 8.84 -9.03
CA GLY A 83 -12.16 9.15 -7.68
C GLY A 83 -10.99 8.27 -7.21
N ARG A 84 -10.08 8.84 -6.40
CA ARG A 84 -8.92 8.13 -5.83
C ARG A 84 -8.82 8.14 -4.31
N SER A 85 -9.67 8.91 -3.63
CA SER A 85 -9.78 8.86 -2.17
C SER A 85 -10.86 7.87 -1.75
N GLN A 86 -10.75 7.32 -0.54
CA GLN A 86 -11.75 6.39 -0.01
C GLN A 86 -13.16 6.99 -0.03
N SER A 87 -13.29 8.28 0.33
CA SER A 87 -14.57 9.00 0.29
C SER A 87 -15.11 9.24 -1.11
N ALA A 88 -14.23 9.53 -2.08
CA ALA A 88 -14.66 9.67 -3.48
C ALA A 88 -15.16 8.32 -4.01
N LEU A 89 -14.44 7.23 -3.74
CA LEU A 89 -14.85 5.89 -4.16
C LEU A 89 -16.17 5.45 -3.52
N LEU A 90 -16.38 5.71 -2.22
CA LEU A 90 -17.66 5.43 -1.57
C LEU A 90 -18.81 6.28 -2.12
N THR A 91 -18.53 7.54 -2.50
CA THR A 91 -19.52 8.42 -3.15
C THR A 91 -20.03 7.84 -4.47
N GLU A 92 -19.18 7.17 -5.25
CA GLU A 92 -19.58 6.47 -6.48
C GLU A 92 -20.59 5.34 -6.22
N PHE A 93 -20.60 4.79 -5.00
CA PHE A 93 -21.60 3.83 -4.53
C PHE A 93 -22.78 4.49 -3.79
N GLY A 94 -22.86 5.82 -3.76
CA GLY A 94 -23.89 6.57 -3.03
C GLY A 94 -23.73 6.55 -1.51
N LEU A 95 -22.52 6.24 -1.01
CA LEU A 95 -22.22 6.10 0.42
C LEU A 95 -21.37 7.26 0.94
N PHE A 96 -21.70 7.73 2.14
CA PHE A 96 -21.08 8.87 2.79
C PHE A 96 -20.75 8.55 4.24
N TYR A 97 -19.66 9.12 4.74
CA TYR A 97 -19.25 8.97 6.13
C TYR A 97 -18.43 10.16 6.59
N LYS A 98 -18.31 10.33 7.92
CA LYS A 98 -17.43 11.33 8.52
C LYS A 98 -16.02 10.76 8.65
N ALA A 99 -15.13 11.17 7.75
CA ALA A 99 -13.76 10.69 7.72
C ALA A 99 -12.93 11.18 8.92
N HIS A 100 -11.72 10.62 9.04
CA HIS A 100 -10.67 11.01 10.00
C HIS A 100 -10.85 10.52 11.44
N ARG A 101 -11.66 9.48 11.61
CA ARG A 101 -11.72 8.69 12.85
C ARG A 101 -11.38 7.26 12.48
N ALA A 102 -10.31 6.72 13.06
CA ALA A 102 -9.78 5.40 12.71
C ALA A 102 -10.85 4.30 12.62
N ALA A 103 -11.75 4.21 13.61
CA ALA A 103 -12.83 3.21 13.60
C ALA A 103 -13.84 3.42 12.45
N ILE A 104 -14.18 4.68 12.13
CA ILE A 104 -15.09 5.00 11.04
C ILE A 104 -14.41 4.76 9.69
N ASP A 105 -13.15 5.18 9.54
CA ASP A 105 -12.36 4.97 8.33
C ASP A 105 -12.15 3.46 8.06
N ALA A 106 -11.88 2.65 9.09
CA ALA A 106 -11.75 1.21 8.98
C ALA A 106 -13.07 0.53 8.59
N TRP A 107 -14.20 0.94 9.19
CA TRP A 107 -15.52 0.43 8.81
C TRP A 107 -15.89 0.81 7.38
N ALA A 108 -15.65 2.07 6.99
CA ALA A 108 -15.87 2.56 5.64
C ALA A 108 -15.00 1.80 4.62
N LEU A 109 -13.78 1.43 4.99
CA LEU A 109 -12.91 0.59 4.16
C LEU A 109 -13.48 -0.82 4.02
N ALA A 110 -13.92 -1.44 5.11
CA ALA A 110 -14.55 -2.76 5.09
C ALA A 110 -15.79 -2.78 4.18
N VAL A 111 -16.63 -1.75 4.25
CA VAL A 111 -17.78 -1.57 3.36
C VAL A 111 -17.31 -1.42 1.90
N LEU A 112 -16.33 -0.55 1.63
CA LEU A 112 -15.81 -0.31 0.28
C LEU A 112 -15.28 -1.61 -0.36
N ILE A 113 -14.45 -2.37 0.34
CA ILE A 113 -13.86 -3.60 -0.22
C ILE A 113 -14.86 -4.76 -0.33
N SER A 114 -15.99 -4.67 0.36
CA SER A 114 -17.09 -5.64 0.24
C SER A 114 -17.97 -5.39 -0.98
N MET A 115 -17.84 -4.24 -1.64
CA MET A 115 -18.58 -3.93 -2.86
C MET A 115 -18.19 -4.85 -4.02
N PRO A 116 -19.11 -5.13 -4.95
CA PRO A 116 -18.81 -5.91 -6.15
C PRO A 116 -17.92 -5.12 -7.11
N ALA A 117 -16.93 -5.80 -7.67
CA ALA A 117 -16.16 -5.38 -8.83
C ALA A 117 -16.96 -5.68 -10.12
N PRO A 118 -16.55 -5.13 -11.29
CA PRO A 118 -17.26 -5.33 -12.55
C PRO A 118 -17.42 -6.81 -12.98
N ASP A 119 -16.54 -7.70 -12.51
CA ASP A 119 -16.60 -9.14 -12.78
C ASP A 119 -17.48 -9.93 -11.80
N GLY A 120 -18.15 -9.24 -10.87
CA GLY A 120 -19.06 -9.82 -9.88
C GLY A 120 -18.40 -10.38 -8.61
N ARG A 121 -17.05 -10.43 -8.54
CA ARG A 121 -16.35 -10.75 -7.29
C ARG A 121 -16.30 -9.51 -6.39
N THR A 122 -16.04 -9.69 -5.09
CA THR A 122 -15.79 -8.54 -4.21
C THR A 122 -14.44 -7.90 -4.52
N ILE A 123 -14.33 -6.59 -4.29
CA ILE A 123 -13.05 -5.87 -4.40
C ILE A 123 -12.00 -6.49 -3.46
N ALA A 124 -12.40 -6.94 -2.26
CA ALA A 124 -11.54 -7.65 -1.33
C ALA A 124 -10.91 -8.91 -1.95
N ALA A 125 -11.62 -9.65 -2.79
CA ALA A 125 -11.09 -10.83 -3.44
C ALA A 125 -9.97 -10.47 -4.43
N HIS A 126 -10.14 -9.39 -5.20
CA HIS A 126 -9.09 -8.85 -6.08
C HIS A 126 -7.88 -8.33 -5.31
N LEU A 127 -8.11 -7.67 -4.17
CA LEU A 127 -7.06 -7.18 -3.30
C LEU A 127 -6.21 -8.33 -2.72
N VAL A 128 -6.84 -9.41 -2.28
CA VAL A 128 -6.13 -10.61 -1.78
C VAL A 128 -5.35 -11.29 -2.89
N ASP A 129 -5.93 -11.46 -4.08
CA ASP A 129 -5.24 -12.02 -5.25
C ASP A 129 -4.03 -11.17 -5.61
N ARG A 130 -4.19 -9.84 -5.63
CA ARG A 130 -3.09 -8.91 -5.93
C ARG A 130 -2.00 -8.95 -4.88
N GLY A 131 -2.37 -8.97 -3.59
CA GLY A 131 -1.44 -9.12 -2.50
C GLY A 131 -0.57 -10.36 -2.69
N ARG A 132 -1.21 -11.52 -2.87
CA ARG A 132 -0.55 -12.83 -3.01
C ARG A 132 0.21 -13.04 -4.31
N ALA A 133 -0.02 -12.21 -5.33
CA ALA A 133 0.68 -12.33 -6.60
C ALA A 133 2.20 -12.17 -6.42
N LEU A 134 2.95 -13.18 -6.86
CA LEU A 134 4.41 -13.14 -6.88
C LEU A 134 4.86 -12.30 -8.09
N GLU A 135 5.62 -11.26 -7.79
CA GLU A 135 6.22 -10.37 -8.76
C GLU A 135 7.73 -10.32 -8.55
N CYS A 136 8.42 -9.70 -9.49
CA CYS A 136 9.86 -9.46 -9.39
C CYS A 136 10.12 -8.02 -9.78
N ARG A 137 10.87 -7.31 -8.94
CA ARG A 137 11.46 -6.03 -9.29
C ARG A 137 12.71 -6.27 -10.12
N ILE A 138 12.77 -5.65 -11.29
CA ILE A 138 13.96 -5.61 -12.14
C ILE A 138 14.57 -4.22 -12.04
N ALA A 139 15.77 -4.11 -11.50
CA ALA A 139 16.52 -2.86 -11.45
C ALA A 139 17.55 -2.80 -12.60
N ALA A 140 17.54 -1.70 -13.35
CA ALA A 140 18.45 -1.44 -14.46
C ALA A 140 19.75 -0.79 -13.96
N ASN A 141 20.58 -1.55 -13.24
CA ASN A 141 21.84 -1.01 -12.71
C ASN A 141 22.79 -0.62 -13.84
N ALA A 142 23.62 0.39 -13.59
CA ALA A 142 24.58 0.94 -14.56
C ALA A 142 23.93 1.45 -15.87
N ALA A 143 22.61 1.69 -15.89
CA ALA A 143 21.96 2.35 -17.01
C ALA A 143 22.49 3.79 -17.17
N PRO A 144 23.07 4.14 -18.34
CA PRO A 144 23.51 5.51 -18.58
C PRO A 144 22.29 6.45 -18.67
N PHE A 145 22.50 7.73 -18.39
CA PHE A 145 21.42 8.72 -18.47
C PHE A 145 20.81 8.84 -19.88
N SER A 146 21.58 8.51 -20.92
CA SER A 146 21.15 8.56 -22.32
C SER A 146 19.94 7.68 -22.63
N VAL A 147 19.72 6.59 -21.88
CA VAL A 147 18.62 5.64 -22.13
C VAL A 147 17.40 5.85 -21.24
N LYS A 148 17.34 6.97 -20.50
CA LYS A 148 16.23 7.28 -19.59
C LYS A 148 14.87 7.27 -20.29
N ASP A 149 14.81 7.73 -21.54
CA ASP A 149 13.55 7.89 -22.27
C ASP A 149 13.08 6.55 -22.83
N ASP A 150 14.01 5.66 -23.24
CA ASP A 150 13.71 4.26 -23.56
C ASP A 150 13.16 3.52 -22.33
N LEU A 151 13.79 3.70 -21.17
CA LEU A 151 13.34 3.11 -19.91
C LEU A 151 11.93 3.60 -19.52
N LYS A 152 11.66 4.91 -19.64
CA LYS A 152 10.31 5.47 -19.40
C LYS A 152 9.28 4.94 -20.37
N ALA A 153 9.62 4.82 -21.65
CA ALA A 153 8.72 4.27 -22.68
C ALA A 153 8.34 2.81 -22.36
N ARG A 154 9.22 2.08 -21.66
CA ARG A 154 8.96 0.74 -21.11
C ARG A 154 8.41 0.75 -19.68
N HIS A 155 7.93 1.89 -19.18
CA HIS A 155 7.32 2.03 -17.85
C HIS A 155 8.25 1.81 -16.64
N TYR A 156 9.57 1.81 -16.83
CA TYR A 156 10.48 1.89 -15.70
C TYR A 156 10.28 3.20 -14.94
N ARG A 157 10.40 3.12 -13.63
CA ARG A 157 10.31 4.27 -12.71
C ARG A 157 11.65 4.50 -12.04
N TRP A 158 12.03 5.77 -11.90
CA TRP A 158 13.23 6.15 -11.17
C TRP A 158 13.03 5.99 -9.66
N ASN A 159 13.84 5.15 -9.03
CA ASN A 159 13.97 5.05 -7.59
C ASN A 159 15.05 6.05 -7.13
N ALA A 160 14.65 7.15 -6.49
CA ALA A 160 15.58 8.17 -6.03
C ALA A 160 16.50 7.71 -4.89
N ARG A 161 16.04 6.78 -4.04
CA ARG A 161 16.80 6.25 -2.89
C ARG A 161 17.95 5.36 -3.35
N GLU A 162 17.64 4.43 -4.25
CA GLU A 162 18.63 3.49 -4.81
C GLU A 162 19.35 4.05 -6.03
N ARG A 163 18.87 5.20 -6.56
CA ARG A 163 19.38 5.86 -7.76
C ARG A 163 19.43 4.91 -8.96
N VAL A 164 18.34 4.17 -9.17
CA VAL A 164 18.21 3.18 -10.22
C VAL A 164 16.83 3.23 -10.86
N TRP A 165 16.74 2.89 -12.15
CA TRP A 165 15.46 2.64 -12.80
C TRP A 165 14.97 1.24 -12.46
N SER A 166 13.70 1.09 -12.12
CA SER A 166 13.11 -0.21 -11.81
C SER A 166 11.71 -0.40 -12.40
N ILE A 167 11.34 -1.65 -12.62
CA ILE A 167 10.00 -2.08 -13.01
C ILE A 167 9.63 -3.32 -12.20
N ASP A 168 8.35 -3.46 -11.88
CA ASP A 168 7.81 -4.66 -11.24
C ASP A 168 7.03 -5.44 -12.31
N VAL A 169 7.37 -6.71 -12.49
CA VAL A 169 6.73 -7.61 -13.47
C VAL A 169 6.32 -8.91 -12.81
N ARG A 170 5.39 -9.66 -13.42
CA ARG A 170 5.07 -11.01 -12.93
C ARG A 170 6.29 -11.92 -13.12
N GLN A 171 6.45 -12.92 -12.25
CA GLN A 171 7.59 -13.83 -12.32
C GLN A 171 7.78 -14.48 -13.71
N ASN A 172 6.68 -14.80 -14.41
CA ASN A 172 6.73 -15.39 -15.74
C ASN A 172 7.25 -14.44 -16.84
N ASP A 173 7.18 -13.13 -16.62
CA ASP A 173 7.57 -12.12 -17.60
C ASP A 173 9.04 -11.68 -17.42
N VAL A 174 9.70 -12.10 -16.34
CA VAL A 174 11.06 -11.67 -15.97
C VAL A 174 12.07 -11.94 -17.08
N GLY A 175 12.04 -13.15 -17.66
CA GLY A 175 13.00 -13.53 -18.71
C GLY A 175 12.91 -12.62 -19.94
N GLY A 176 11.69 -12.33 -20.39
CA GLY A 176 11.46 -11.45 -21.53
C GLY A 176 11.91 -10.01 -21.26
N GLU A 177 11.64 -9.50 -20.06
CA GLU A 177 12.02 -8.12 -19.73
C GLU A 177 13.54 -7.97 -19.51
N ILE A 178 14.23 -8.97 -18.97
CA ILE A 178 15.71 -8.96 -18.87
C ILE A 178 16.35 -8.84 -20.26
N GLU A 179 15.88 -9.64 -21.22
CA GLU A 179 16.44 -9.61 -22.57
C GLU A 179 16.14 -8.27 -23.27
N ALA A 180 14.92 -7.75 -23.11
CA ALA A 180 14.58 -6.42 -23.60
C ALA A 180 15.45 -5.32 -22.98
N LEU A 181 15.68 -5.37 -21.66
CA LEU A 181 16.50 -4.40 -20.95
C LEU A 181 17.97 -4.44 -21.40
N LYS A 182 18.55 -5.63 -21.62
CA LYS A 182 19.91 -5.77 -22.16
C LYS A 182 20.03 -5.23 -23.59
N ALA A 183 18.97 -5.33 -24.39
CA ALA A 183 18.95 -4.81 -25.75
C ALA A 183 18.99 -3.27 -25.82
N ILE A 184 18.54 -2.57 -24.76
CA ILE A 184 18.58 -1.10 -24.69
C ILE A 184 20.03 -0.59 -24.66
N HIS A 185 20.89 -1.18 -23.81
CA HIS A 185 22.27 -0.73 -23.70
C HIS A 185 23.19 -1.79 -23.07
N PRO A 186 24.38 -2.06 -23.63
CA PRO A 186 25.28 -3.11 -23.17
C PRO A 186 25.89 -2.87 -21.78
N ALA A 187 25.84 -1.63 -21.26
CA ALA A 187 26.29 -1.32 -19.90
C ALA A 187 25.28 -1.72 -18.82
N ILE A 188 24.01 -1.97 -19.16
CA ILE A 188 22.99 -2.29 -18.16
C ILE A 188 23.29 -3.65 -17.52
N ARG A 189 23.13 -3.72 -16.20
CA ARG A 189 23.28 -4.93 -15.38
C ARG A 189 21.99 -5.15 -14.59
N PRO A 190 21.04 -5.94 -15.12
CA PRO A 190 19.78 -6.20 -14.42
C PRO A 190 20.04 -6.90 -13.08
N SER A 191 19.38 -6.45 -12.01
CA SER A 191 19.26 -7.21 -10.76
C SER A 191 17.80 -7.48 -10.43
N LEU A 192 17.55 -8.58 -9.74
CA LEU A 192 16.22 -9.08 -9.43
C LEU A 192 15.99 -9.05 -7.92
N SER A 193 14.80 -8.64 -7.52
CA SER A 193 14.32 -8.76 -6.14
C SER A 193 12.89 -9.27 -6.16
N ASP A 194 12.62 -10.36 -5.44
CA ASP A 194 11.27 -10.91 -5.34
C ASP A 194 10.33 -9.93 -4.64
N ILE A 195 9.09 -9.86 -5.13
CA ILE A 195 8.00 -9.11 -4.53
C ILE A 195 6.87 -10.07 -4.16
N ASP A 196 6.48 -10.03 -2.90
CA ASP A 196 5.34 -10.73 -2.34
C ASP A 196 4.51 -9.78 -1.46
N TRP A 197 3.43 -10.27 -0.85
CA TRP A 197 2.60 -9.45 0.04
C TRP A 197 3.32 -8.92 1.30
N PHE A 198 4.46 -9.49 1.71
CA PHE A 198 5.21 -9.01 2.88
C PHE A 198 6.03 -7.77 2.55
N ASN A 199 6.58 -7.71 1.33
CA ASN A 199 7.50 -6.63 0.94
C ASN A 199 6.93 -5.63 -0.08
N ARG A 200 5.80 -5.92 -0.73
CA ARG A 200 5.15 -5.06 -1.74
C ARG A 200 4.94 -3.62 -1.27
N HIS A 201 4.54 -3.45 -0.03
CA HIS A 201 4.30 -2.15 0.60
C HIS A 201 5.25 -1.85 1.77
N ALA A 202 6.31 -2.64 1.93
CA ALA A 202 7.37 -2.37 2.90
C ALA A 202 8.33 -1.32 2.30
N GLY A 203 8.25 -0.07 2.77
CA GLY A 203 9.10 1.00 2.26
C GLY A 203 8.86 2.36 2.87
#